data_AF-A0A7L4RKV2-F1
#
_entry.id   AF-A0A7L4RKV2-F1
#
_cell.length_a   1.000
_cell.length_b   1.000
_cell.length_c   1.000
_cell.angle_alpha   90.00
_cell.angle_beta   90.00
_cell.angle_gamma   90.00
#
_symmetry.space_group_name_H-M   'P 1'
#
loop_
_entity.id
_entity.type
_entity.pdbx_description
1 polymer ?
#
loop_
_entity_poly.entity_id
_entity_poly.type
_entity_poly.pdbx_seq_one_letter_code
_entity_poly.pdbx_strand_id
1 'polypeptide(L)'
;MRTDFGEHLFTGVVIFFLLIFILGVPPGFELPLCGAFFILGALMPDLDSPSSKPRKFMRKAVFLLALVLLLLFYPQFSAECNRLAGGSTCVYLPVLSILLVFAAVYFLDFIIPRHRGFLHGFSAAFLYGAAVCLLLLYTGAGVSSFIIGAWAFGGYLSHLAVDFVGDAAPFK
;
A
#
# COMPACT_ATOMS: atom_id res chain seq x y z
N MET A 1 2.44 20.27 -3.84
CA MET A 1 2.02 20.31 -5.27
C MET A 1 1.89 18.87 -5.75
N ARG A 2 1.16 18.55 -6.84
CA ARG A 2 1.21 17.17 -7.38
C ARG A 2 2.25 17.13 -8.48
N THR A 3 3.34 16.43 -8.21
CA THR A 3 4.33 15.95 -9.18
C THR A 3 3.65 15.02 -10.18
N ASP A 4 4.03 15.13 -11.45
CA ASP A 4 3.40 14.36 -12.51
C ASP A 4 4.05 12.99 -12.67
N PHE A 5 3.28 12.01 -13.16
CA PHE A 5 3.77 10.66 -13.46
C PHE A 5 5.06 10.65 -14.29
N GLY A 6 5.19 11.60 -15.23
CA GLY A 6 6.39 11.75 -16.05
C GLY A 6 7.64 12.13 -15.27
N GLU A 7 7.51 12.98 -14.24
CA GLU A 7 8.64 13.40 -13.39
C GLU A 7 9.15 12.22 -12.56
N HIS A 8 8.25 11.42 -12.00
CA HIS A 8 8.60 10.19 -11.27
C HIS A 8 9.26 9.15 -12.17
N LEU A 9 8.70 8.91 -13.37
CA LEU A 9 9.28 7.96 -14.33
C LEU A 9 10.68 8.38 -14.73
N PHE A 10 10.84 9.63 -15.16
CA PHE A 10 12.12 10.15 -15.62
C PHE A 10 13.17 10.07 -14.52
N THR A 11 12.84 10.55 -13.32
CA THR A 11 13.76 10.55 -12.18
C THR A 11 14.12 9.13 -11.75
N GLY A 12 13.14 8.22 -11.69
CA GLY A 12 13.36 6.82 -11.36
C GLY A 12 14.30 6.13 -12.34
N VAL A 13 14.11 6.33 -13.65
CA VAL A 13 14.99 5.78 -14.69
C VAL A 13 16.40 6.35 -14.58
N VAL A 14 16.54 7.67 -14.44
CA VAL A 14 17.85 8.33 -14.32
C VAL A 14 18.61 7.84 -13.09
N ILE A 15 17.96 7.80 -11.91
CA ILE A 15 18.59 7.34 -10.67
C ILE A 15 18.97 5.87 -10.77
N PHE A 16 18.13 5.02 -11.37
CA PHE A 16 18.45 3.61 -11.56
C PHE A 16 19.76 3.41 -12.34
N PHE A 17 19.87 4.04 -13.52
CA PHE A 17 21.09 3.93 -14.34
C PHE A 17 22.30 4.60 -13.68
N LEU A 18 22.10 5.70 -12.97
CA LEU A 18 23.17 6.36 -12.23
C LEU A 18 23.72 5.45 -11.11
N LEU A 19 22.84 4.76 -10.37
CA LEU A 19 23.24 3.80 -9.34
C LEU A 19 23.99 2.61 -9.93
N ILE A 20 23.55 2.07 -11.08
CA ILE A 20 24.29 1.01 -11.78
C ILE A 20 25.72 1.47 -12.09
N PHE A 21 25.84 2.67 -12.66
CA PHE A 21 27.13 3.22 -13.06
C PHE A 21 28.05 3.46 -11.85
N ILE A 22 27.54 4.11 -10.79
CA ILE A 22 28.32 4.43 -9.58
C ILE A 22 28.74 3.16 -8.83
N LEU A 23 27.84 2.18 -8.70
CA LEU A 23 28.11 0.95 -7.96
C LEU A 23 28.86 -0.10 -8.80
N GLY A 24 29.10 0.17 -10.08
CA GLY A 24 29.77 -0.76 -10.99
C GLY A 24 29.04 -2.10 -11.11
N VAL A 25 27.70 -2.09 -11.08
CA VAL A 25 26.90 -3.32 -11.08
C VAL A 25 27.07 -4.03 -12.43
N PRO A 26 27.61 -5.25 -12.46
CA PRO A 26 27.80 -5.96 -13.72
C PRO A 26 26.43 -6.34 -14.31
N PRO A 27 26.32 -6.44 -15.65
CA PRO A 27 25.11 -6.93 -16.29
C PRO A 27 24.88 -8.41 -15.92
N GLY A 28 24.00 -8.64 -14.95
CA GLY A 28 23.55 -9.96 -14.51
C GLY A 28 22.09 -10.24 -14.87
N PHE A 29 21.66 -11.49 -14.72
CA PHE A 29 20.28 -11.90 -15.00
C PHE A 29 19.26 -11.23 -14.06
N GLU A 30 19.69 -10.81 -12.88
CA GLU A 30 18.88 -10.12 -11.87
C GLU A 30 18.66 -8.64 -12.18
N LEU A 31 19.53 -8.04 -13.00
CA LEU A 31 19.52 -6.60 -13.25
C LEU A 31 18.22 -6.09 -13.89
N PRO A 32 17.60 -6.79 -14.87
CA PRO A 32 16.28 -6.44 -15.38
C PRO A 32 15.19 -6.44 -14.30
N LEU A 33 15.22 -7.40 -13.37
CA LEU A 33 14.27 -7.44 -12.26
C LEU A 33 14.50 -6.30 -11.27
N CYS A 34 15.77 -6.00 -10.96
CA CYS A 34 16.13 -4.84 -10.15
C CYS A 34 15.59 -3.55 -10.78
N GLY A 35 15.78 -3.36 -12.09
CA GLY A 35 15.26 -2.21 -12.82
C GLY A 35 13.74 -2.15 -12.84
N ALA A 36 13.07 -3.28 -13.11
CA ALA A 36 11.62 -3.34 -13.12
C ALA A 36 11.03 -2.94 -11.77
N PHE A 37 11.50 -3.52 -10.66
CA PHE A 37 10.99 -3.19 -9.33
C PHE A 37 11.43 -1.81 -8.83
N PHE A 38 12.62 -1.32 -9.23
CA PHE A 38 13.02 0.06 -8.95
C PHE A 38 12.07 1.06 -9.63
N ILE A 39 11.82 0.89 -10.93
CA ILE A 39 10.94 1.77 -11.70
C ILE A 39 9.49 1.66 -11.19
N LEU A 40 8.99 0.46 -10.89
CA LEU A 40 7.67 0.28 -10.30
C LEU A 40 7.56 0.97 -8.93
N GLY A 41 8.61 0.90 -8.11
CA GLY A 41 8.69 1.63 -6.84
C GLY A 41 8.66 3.15 -7.04
N ALA A 42 9.39 3.66 -8.04
CA ALA A 42 9.40 5.08 -8.39
C ALA A 42 8.02 5.57 -8.85
N LEU A 43 7.25 4.70 -9.52
CA LEU A 43 5.92 4.98 -10.06
C LEU A 43 4.77 4.66 -9.11
N MET A 44 5.05 4.14 -7.92
CA MET A 44 3.98 3.68 -7.03
C MET A 44 3.04 4.84 -6.68
N PRO A 45 1.72 4.68 -6.89
CA PRO A 45 0.78 5.71 -6.50
C PRO A 45 0.68 5.83 -4.98
N ASP A 46 0.50 7.05 -4.49
CA ASP A 46 0.17 7.34 -3.09
C ASP A 46 -0.96 6.46 -2.56
N LEU A 47 -0.64 5.55 -1.65
CA LEU A 47 -1.62 4.70 -0.98
C LEU A 47 -2.42 5.46 0.09
N ASP A 48 -1.84 6.55 0.59
CA ASP A 48 -2.37 7.34 1.69
C ASP A 48 -3.27 8.51 1.25
N SER A 49 -3.20 8.89 -0.04
CA SER A 49 -4.15 9.83 -0.62
C SER A 49 -5.59 9.33 -0.48
N PRO A 50 -6.51 10.10 0.13
CA PRO A 50 -7.93 9.72 0.20
C PRO A 50 -8.58 9.65 -1.19
N SER A 51 -7.99 10.29 -2.19
CA SER A 51 -8.50 10.36 -3.56
C SER A 51 -7.89 9.33 -4.52
N SER A 52 -6.80 8.65 -4.13
CA SER A 52 -6.09 7.75 -5.04
C SER A 52 -6.89 6.49 -5.37
N LYS A 53 -6.60 5.93 -6.54
CA LYS A 53 -7.23 4.67 -7.00
C LYS A 53 -6.96 3.51 -6.04
N PRO A 54 -5.73 3.28 -5.52
CA PRO A 54 -5.46 2.23 -4.54
C PRO A 54 -6.26 2.42 -3.25
N ARG A 55 -6.34 3.64 -2.72
CA ARG A 55 -7.13 3.89 -1.49
C ARG A 55 -8.61 3.61 -1.70
N LYS A 56 -9.18 4.02 -2.85
CA LYS A 56 -10.55 3.68 -3.23
C LYS A 56 -10.76 2.17 -3.36
N PHE A 57 -9.80 1.46 -3.93
CA PHE A 57 -9.83 0.00 -4.00
C PHE A 57 -9.79 -0.64 -2.60
N MET A 58 -8.87 -0.22 -1.73
CA MET A 58 -8.78 -0.70 -0.35
C MET A 58 -10.08 -0.47 0.43
N ARG A 59 -10.71 0.71 0.32
CA ARG A 59 -12.02 0.97 0.94
C ARG A 59 -13.09 -0.01 0.47
N LYS A 60 -13.14 -0.31 -0.83
CA LYS A 60 -14.07 -1.30 -1.40
C LYS A 60 -13.75 -2.72 -0.91
N ALA A 61 -12.47 -3.08 -0.84
CA ALA A 61 -12.03 -4.40 -0.37
C ALA A 61 -12.36 -4.59 1.11
N VAL A 62 -12.09 -3.60 1.97
CA VAL A 62 -12.45 -3.63 3.40
C VAL A 62 -13.97 -3.68 3.57
N PHE A 63 -14.73 -2.89 2.81
CA PHE A 63 -16.19 -2.95 2.82
C PHE A 63 -16.71 -4.34 2.46
N LEU A 64 -16.22 -4.91 1.35
CA LEU A 64 -16.63 -6.24 0.89
C LEU A 64 -16.25 -7.32 1.91
N LEU A 65 -15.04 -7.27 2.45
CA LEU A 65 -14.58 -8.21 3.47
C LEU A 65 -15.45 -8.11 4.73
N ALA A 66 -15.69 -6.90 5.25
CA ALA A 66 -16.55 -6.70 6.41
C ALA A 66 -17.99 -7.18 6.16
N LEU A 67 -18.53 -6.96 4.96
CA LEU A 67 -19.84 -7.46 4.57
C LEU A 67 -19.88 -8.99 4.51
N VAL A 68 -18.87 -9.63 3.91
CA VAL A 68 -18.77 -11.10 3.85
C VAL A 68 -18.66 -11.68 5.25
N LEU A 69 -17.77 -11.15 6.09
CA LEU A 69 -17.62 -11.58 7.48
C LEU A 69 -18.93 -11.41 8.25
N LEU A 70 -19.61 -10.27 8.08
CA LEU A 70 -20.92 -10.07 8.68
C LEU A 70 -21.90 -11.16 8.26
N LEU A 71 -22.07 -11.41 6.96
CA LEU A 71 -23.01 -12.41 6.46
C LEU A 71 -22.68 -13.83 6.95
N LEU A 72 -21.39 -14.17 7.05
CA LEU A 72 -20.92 -15.47 7.54
C LEU A 72 -21.20 -15.67 9.03
N PHE A 73 -21.05 -14.62 9.84
CA PHE A 73 -21.16 -14.69 11.30
C PHE A 73 -22.51 -14.18 11.86
N TYR A 74 -23.38 -13.62 11.01
CA TYR A 74 -24.67 -13.05 11.42
C TYR A 74 -25.59 -14.06 12.13
N PRO A 75 -25.73 -15.33 11.68
CA PRO A 75 -26.55 -16.31 12.38
C PRO A 75 -26.10 -16.54 13.83
N GLN A 76 -24.79 -16.62 14.06
CA GLN A 76 -24.19 -16.81 15.37
C GLN A 76 -24.41 -15.58 16.26
N PHE A 77 -24.20 -14.38 15.72
CA PHE A 77 -24.50 -13.13 16.43
C PHE A 77 -25.98 -13.01 16.79
N SER A 78 -26.89 -13.37 15.88
CA SER A 78 -28.34 -13.34 16.10
C SER A 78 -28.78 -14.34 17.17
N ALA A 79 -28.30 -15.58 17.10
CA ALA A 79 -28.58 -16.61 18.09
C ALA A 79 -28.10 -16.19 19.48
N GLU A 80 -26.89 -15.64 19.59
CA GLU A 80 -26.33 -15.19 20.85
C GLU A 80 -27.07 -13.97 21.41
N CYS A 81 -27.47 -13.02 20.55
CA CYS A 81 -28.28 -11.87 20.98
C CYS A 81 -29.63 -12.31 21.54
N ASN A 82 -30.34 -13.22 20.86
CA ASN A 82 -31.62 -13.74 21.34
C ASN A 82 -31.47 -14.54 22.64
N ARG A 83 -30.35 -15.26 22.81
CA ARG A 83 -30.01 -15.96 24.07
C ARG A 83 -29.84 -14.98 25.23
N LEU A 84 -29.08 -13.91 25.02
CA LEU A 84 -28.81 -12.88 26.04
C LEU A 84 -30.05 -12.02 26.34
N ALA A 85 -30.87 -11.73 25.33
CA ALA A 85 -32.08 -10.93 25.45
C ALA A 85 -33.30 -11.72 25.96
N GLY A 86 -33.12 -12.98 26.37
CA GLY A 86 -34.19 -13.80 26.95
C GLY A 86 -35.32 -14.14 25.98
N GLY A 87 -35.01 -14.31 24.69
CA GLY A 87 -36.01 -14.62 23.65
C GLY A 87 -36.70 -13.39 23.04
N SER A 88 -36.38 -12.18 23.51
CA SER A 88 -36.77 -10.94 22.84
C SER A 88 -36.02 -10.82 21.52
N THR A 89 -36.71 -10.58 20.40
CA THR A 89 -36.04 -10.39 19.10
C THR A 89 -35.15 -9.15 19.16
N CYS A 90 -33.86 -9.31 18.89
CA CYS A 90 -32.93 -8.19 18.78
C CYS A 90 -33.17 -7.38 17.49
N VAL A 91 -34.22 -6.55 17.48
CA VAL A 91 -34.65 -5.78 16.29
C VAL A 91 -33.56 -4.81 15.78
N TYR A 92 -32.65 -4.37 16.65
CA TYR A 92 -31.57 -3.44 16.28
C TYR A 92 -30.29 -4.11 15.78
N LEU A 93 -30.15 -5.43 15.89
CA LEU A 93 -28.93 -6.13 15.50
C LEU A 93 -28.59 -5.98 14.00
N PRO A 94 -29.54 -6.03 13.05
CA PRO A 94 -29.25 -5.74 11.64
C PRO A 94 -28.72 -4.33 11.42
N VAL A 95 -29.28 -3.34 12.12
CA VAL A 95 -28.86 -1.93 12.01
C VAL A 95 -27.44 -1.77 12.52
N LEU A 96 -27.13 -2.31 13.72
CA LEU A 96 -25.79 -2.27 14.30
C LEU A 96 -24.76 -2.97 13.41
N SER A 97 -25.14 -4.10 12.83
CA SER A 97 -24.31 -4.88 11.90
C SER A 97 -23.93 -4.09 10.65
N ILE A 98 -24.89 -3.38 10.05
CA ILE A 98 -24.63 -2.51 8.91
C ILE A 98 -23.71 -1.35 9.31
N LEU A 99 -23.97 -0.72 10.46
CA LEU A 99 -23.12 0.35 10.99
C LEU A 99 -21.68 -0.12 11.21
N LEU A 100 -21.46 -1.36 11.67
CA LEU A 100 -20.12 -1.95 11.83
C LEU A 100 -19.36 -2.05 10.50
N VAL A 101 -20.03 -2.40 9.39
CA VAL A 101 -19.40 -2.45 8.07
C VAL A 101 -18.92 -1.06 7.64
N PHE A 102 -19.75 -0.03 7.81
CA PHE A 102 -19.33 1.34 7.54
C PHE A 102 -18.23 1.81 8.50
N ALA A 103 -18.35 1.48 9.78
CA ALA A 103 -17.35 1.81 10.79
C ALA A 103 -15.98 1.21 10.44
N ALA A 104 -15.90 0.00 9.90
CA ALA A 104 -14.65 -0.60 9.45
C ALA A 104 -13.96 0.22 8.32
N VAL A 105 -14.74 0.75 7.38
CA VAL A 105 -14.22 1.62 6.31
C VAL A 105 -13.77 2.98 6.89
N TYR A 106 -14.56 3.58 7.79
CA TYR A 106 -14.16 4.81 8.47
C TYR A 106 -12.94 4.63 9.37
N PHE A 107 -12.78 3.45 9.97
CA PHE A 107 -11.62 3.10 10.77
C PHE A 107 -10.35 3.01 9.92
N LEU A 108 -10.43 2.49 8.69
CA LEU A 108 -9.34 2.57 7.72
C LEU A 108 -8.95 4.03 7.44
N ASP A 109 -9.95 4.90 7.31
CA ASP A 109 -9.72 6.33 7.11
C ASP A 109 -9.14 7.03 8.33
N PHE A 110 -9.48 6.56 9.53
CA PHE A 110 -8.88 7.02 10.78
C PHE A 110 -7.41 6.57 10.91
N ILE A 111 -7.06 5.33 10.56
CA ILE A 111 -5.68 4.81 10.61
C ILE A 111 -4.78 5.51 9.59
N ILE A 112 -5.33 5.89 8.43
CA ILE A 112 -4.59 6.54 7.35
C ILE A 112 -5.20 7.93 7.12
N PRO A 113 -5.03 8.86 8.08
CA PRO A 113 -5.85 10.08 8.17
C PRO A 113 -5.46 11.15 7.15
N ARG A 114 -4.24 11.10 6.58
CA ARG A 114 -3.72 12.20 5.75
C ARG A 114 -2.85 11.71 4.59
N HIS A 115 -2.87 12.53 3.53
CA HIS A 115 -1.81 12.59 2.53
C HIS A 115 -0.50 12.94 3.26
N ARG A 116 0.53 12.11 3.09
CA ARG A 116 1.87 12.15 3.70
C ARG A 116 1.95 11.71 5.15
N GLY A 117 1.21 10.65 5.49
CA GLY A 117 1.29 10.01 6.82
C GLY A 117 2.46 9.04 6.95
N PHE A 118 2.45 8.20 8.01
CA PHE A 118 3.43 7.11 8.19
C PHE A 118 3.53 6.16 6.97
N LEU A 119 2.50 6.11 6.13
CA LEU A 119 2.44 5.27 4.92
C LEU A 119 2.92 5.97 3.64
N HIS A 120 3.51 7.16 3.75
CA HIS A 120 4.18 7.86 2.65
C HIS A 120 5.46 8.48 3.18
N GLY A 121 6.48 7.62 3.26
CA GLY A 121 7.74 7.90 3.90
C GLY A 121 8.62 6.65 3.93
N PHE A 122 9.69 6.69 4.72
CA PHE A 122 10.67 5.61 4.79
C PHE A 122 10.05 4.24 5.12
N SER A 123 9.07 4.21 6.01
CA SER A 123 8.32 2.99 6.38
C SER A 123 7.58 2.38 5.20
N ALA A 124 6.97 3.19 4.33
CA ALA A 124 6.31 2.71 3.12
C ALA A 124 7.30 2.15 2.10
N ALA A 125 8.43 2.86 1.92
CA ALA A 125 9.52 2.37 1.10
C ALA A 125 10.02 1.00 1.59
N PHE A 126 10.25 0.89 2.91
CA PHE A 126 10.71 -0.36 3.55
C PHE A 126 9.71 -1.49 3.36
N LEU A 127 8.42 -1.24 3.59
CA LEU A 127 7.36 -2.22 3.38
C LEU A 127 7.30 -2.67 1.91
N TYR A 128 7.49 -1.76 0.95
CA TYR A 128 7.54 -2.11 -0.47
C TYR A 128 8.72 -3.03 -0.79
N GLY A 129 9.93 -2.66 -0.38
CA GLY A 129 11.13 -3.49 -0.59
C GLY A 129 11.03 -4.86 0.09
N ALA A 130 10.51 -4.89 1.32
CA ALA A 130 10.27 -6.12 2.06
C ALA A 130 9.22 -7.01 1.37
N ALA A 131 8.13 -6.42 0.87
CA ALA A 131 7.09 -7.17 0.14
C ALA A 131 7.65 -7.80 -1.15
N VAL A 132 8.46 -7.06 -1.92
CA VAL A 132 9.14 -7.60 -3.11
C VAL A 132 10.12 -8.71 -2.73
N CYS A 133 10.92 -8.52 -1.68
CA CYS A 133 11.84 -9.54 -1.19
C CYS A 133 11.09 -10.82 -0.80
N LEU A 134 10.02 -10.72 0.00
CA LEU A 134 9.23 -11.87 0.44
C LEU A 134 8.53 -12.57 -0.73
N LEU A 135 8.00 -11.81 -1.69
CA LEU A 135 7.40 -12.34 -2.91
C LEU A 135 8.42 -13.19 -3.70
N LEU A 136 9.64 -12.69 -3.87
CA LEU A 136 10.68 -13.37 -4.63
C LEU A 136 11.30 -14.56 -3.87
N LEU A 137 11.43 -14.45 -2.55
CA LEU A 137 11.81 -15.59 -1.69
C LEU A 137 10.81 -16.73 -1.84
N TYR A 138 9.51 -16.42 -1.87
CA TYR A 138 8.46 -17.42 -2.09
C TYR A 138 8.58 -18.12 -3.45
N THR A 139 9.04 -17.42 -4.49
CA THR A 139 9.29 -17.99 -5.82
C THR A 139 10.63 -18.73 -5.94
N GLY A 140 11.45 -18.77 -4.88
CA GLY A 140 12.72 -19.50 -4.86
C GLY A 140 13.94 -18.72 -5.38
N ALA A 141 13.86 -17.39 -5.51
CA ALA A 141 14.96 -16.56 -6.02
C ALA A 141 16.15 -16.39 -5.05
N GLY A 142 16.06 -16.95 -3.83
CA GLY A 142 17.18 -17.02 -2.88
C GLY A 142 17.76 -15.66 -2.52
N VAL A 143 19.10 -15.55 -2.52
CA VAL A 143 19.85 -14.33 -2.15
C VAL A 143 19.50 -13.14 -3.06
N SER A 144 19.23 -13.39 -4.34
CA SER A 144 18.86 -12.36 -5.30
C SER A 144 17.57 -11.62 -4.90
N SER A 145 16.69 -12.26 -4.13
CA SER A 145 15.48 -11.62 -3.57
C SER A 145 15.79 -10.42 -2.69
N PHE A 146 16.85 -10.49 -1.88
CA PHE A 146 17.26 -9.37 -1.01
C PHE A 146 17.81 -8.21 -1.81
N ILE A 147 18.60 -8.51 -2.85
CA ILE A 147 19.15 -7.51 -3.76
C ILE A 147 18.01 -6.80 -4.48
N ILE A 148 17.10 -7.56 -5.13
CA ILE A 148 15.97 -6.98 -5.85
C ILE A 148 15.05 -6.20 -4.90
N GLY A 149 14.82 -6.68 -3.67
CA GLY A 149 14.09 -5.96 -2.63
C GLY A 149 14.74 -4.63 -2.23
N ALA A 150 16.07 -4.58 -2.14
CA ALA A 150 16.80 -3.34 -1.86
C ALA A 150 16.69 -2.33 -3.03
N TRP A 151 16.72 -2.78 -4.27
CA TRP A 151 16.45 -1.93 -5.44
C TRP A 151 15.00 -1.43 -5.44
N ALA A 152 14.03 -2.28 -5.13
CA ALA A 152 12.63 -1.89 -5.01
C ALA A 152 12.45 -0.78 -3.94
N PHE A 153 13.09 -0.96 -2.77
CA PHE A 153 13.16 0.05 -1.72
C PHE A 153 13.75 1.38 -2.24
N GLY A 154 14.88 1.33 -2.94
CA GLY A 154 15.52 2.50 -3.54
C GLY A 154 14.61 3.22 -4.56
N GLY A 155 13.86 2.45 -5.35
CA GLY A 155 12.86 2.96 -6.28
C GLY A 155 11.81 3.81 -5.57
N TYR A 156 11.24 3.29 -4.48
CA TYR A 156 10.27 4.04 -3.68
C TYR A 156 10.91 5.24 -2.96
N LEU A 157 12.16 5.16 -2.51
CA LEU A 157 12.87 6.34 -1.99
C LEU A 157 13.02 7.43 -3.05
N SER A 158 13.28 7.06 -4.31
CA SER A 158 13.35 8.02 -5.40
C SER A 158 12.00 8.72 -5.64
N HIS A 159 10.89 7.99 -5.48
CA HIS A 159 9.54 8.56 -5.51
C HIS A 159 9.38 9.64 -4.44
N LEU A 160 9.73 9.33 -3.18
CA LEU A 160 9.65 10.28 -2.07
C LEU A 160 10.55 11.50 -2.27
N ALA A 161 11.73 11.31 -2.87
CA ALA A 161 12.65 12.40 -3.15
C ALA A 161 12.05 13.38 -4.17
N VAL A 162 11.41 12.87 -5.23
CA VAL A 162 10.71 13.69 -6.24
C VAL A 162 9.61 14.52 -5.57
N ASP A 163 8.80 13.90 -4.73
CA ASP A 163 7.72 14.61 -4.02
C ASP A 163 8.26 15.70 -3.09
N PHE A 164 9.28 15.37 -2.31
CA PHE A 164 9.89 16.33 -1.37
C PHE A 164 10.47 17.54 -2.10
N VAL A 165 11.20 17.32 -3.20
CA VAL A 165 11.76 18.41 -4.01
C VAL A 165 10.65 19.21 -4.69
N GLY A 166 9.62 18.53 -5.21
CA GLY A 166 8.46 19.16 -5.84
C GLY A 166 7.68 20.08 -4.89
N ASP A 167 7.63 19.77 -3.59
CA ASP A 167 7.01 20.66 -2.60
C ASP A 167 7.91 21.78 -2.10
N ALA A 168 9.23 21.55 -2.05
CA ALA A 168 10.19 22.53 -1.58
C ALA A 168 10.49 23.62 -2.62
N ALA A 169 10.22 23.38 -3.90
CA ALA A 169 10.46 24.32 -4.99
C ALA A 169 9.52 25.55 -4.90
N PRO A 170 10.04 26.78 -4.66
CA PRO A 170 9.21 27.95 -4.38
C PRO A 170 8.55 28.61 -5.60
N PHE A 171 8.79 28.11 -6.82
CA PHE A 171 8.45 28.81 -8.08
C PHE A 171 7.81 27.93 -9.16
N LYS A 172 6.91 27.01 -8.78
CA LYS A 172 6.00 26.36 -9.72
C LYS A 172 4.56 26.49 -9.25
#